data_AF-A0AAD9PQC3-F1
#
_entry.id   AF-A0AAD9PQC3-F1
#
_cell.length_a   1.000
_cell.length_b   1.000
_cell.length_c   1.000
_cell.angle_alpha   90.00
_cell.angle_beta   90.00
_cell.angle_gamma   90.00
#
_symmetry.space_group_name_H-M   'P 1'
#
loop_
_entity.id
_entity.type
_entity.pdbx_description
1 polymer ?
#
loop_
_entity_poly.entity_id
_entity_poly.type
_entity_poly.pdbx_seq_one_letter_code
_entity_poly.pdbx_strand_id
1 'polypeptide(L)'
;MASPFGFPCASVLFLAILSLCEAQIFTALTHMTDFIHLERSFSSILEEYIQESAAVLPPETMRFSNEVKRYLKDINEENMETFLGHPVNSYLLVRRFLREWRDIVDKLDKSHPVGMELVELIKEHNDSFPDLEDLKGCALAILRIQEVYHISAKKIADGNLSSKTRSPELSAVHCFELGVMKHHWEQYEEAYGWLTEAWERFTPQDNRSGITTYDVLQYLIWAEYKTGRFESALNHTNVLIEEG
;
A
#
# COMPACT_ATOMS: atom_id res chain seq x y z
N MET A 1 36.86 -51.67 4.14
CA MET A 1 36.80 -50.73 3.00
C MET A 1 35.35 -50.67 2.58
N ALA A 2 34.59 -49.58 2.63
CA ALA A 2 34.89 -48.18 2.86
C ALA A 2 33.65 -47.51 3.48
N SER A 3 33.89 -46.50 4.29
CA SER A 3 33.03 -45.32 4.46
C SER A 3 33.99 -44.10 4.32
N PRO A 4 33.55 -42.85 4.06
CA PRO A 4 32.28 -42.36 4.59
C PRO A 4 31.62 -41.11 3.91
N PHE A 5 30.50 -40.67 4.50
CA PHE A 5 29.98 -39.29 4.56
C PHE A 5 29.88 -38.48 3.25
N GLY A 6 28.68 -38.41 2.68
CA GLY A 6 28.35 -37.49 1.59
C GLY A 6 27.04 -36.73 1.81
N PHE A 7 26.81 -36.10 2.96
CA PHE A 7 25.58 -35.30 3.21
C PHE A 7 25.66 -34.05 4.13
N PRO A 8 26.80 -33.58 4.70
CA PRO A 8 26.78 -32.43 5.62
C PRO A 8 26.73 -31.05 4.93
N CYS A 9 27.10 -30.93 3.66
CA CYS A 9 27.22 -29.62 3.01
C CYS A 9 25.86 -29.01 2.62
N ALA A 10 24.92 -29.83 2.14
CA ALA A 10 23.59 -29.36 1.74
C ALA A 10 22.73 -28.95 2.95
N SER A 11 22.87 -29.64 4.07
CA SER A 11 22.19 -29.31 5.33
C SER A 11 22.76 -28.05 5.99
N VAL A 12 24.08 -27.86 5.95
CA VAL A 12 24.72 -26.62 6.44
C VAL A 12 24.37 -25.41 5.56
N LEU A 13 24.32 -25.60 4.23
CA LEU A 13 23.90 -24.53 3.30
C LEU A 13 22.43 -24.16 3.52
N PHE A 14 21.56 -25.15 3.71
CA PHE A 14 20.14 -24.91 4.00
C PHE A 14 19.92 -24.18 5.33
N LEU A 15 20.65 -24.58 6.38
CA LEU A 15 20.62 -23.90 7.69
C LEU A 15 21.15 -22.46 7.61
N ALA A 16 22.21 -22.21 6.81
CA ALA A 16 22.73 -20.87 6.59
C ALA A 16 21.76 -19.98 5.79
N ILE A 17 21.04 -20.54 4.81
CA ILE A 17 20.01 -19.82 4.06
C ILE A 17 18.83 -19.46 4.97
N LEU A 18 18.41 -20.37 5.85
CA LEU A 18 17.35 -20.10 6.81
C LEU A 18 17.72 -18.98 7.79
N SER A 19 18.93 -19.01 8.35
CA SER A 19 19.37 -17.96 9.28
C SER A 19 19.53 -16.59 8.63
N LEU A 20 19.99 -16.53 7.38
CA LEU A 20 20.06 -15.29 6.60
C LEU A 20 18.68 -14.71 6.30
N CYS A 21 17.70 -15.57 5.98
CA CYS A 21 16.33 -15.16 5.71
C CYS A 21 15.65 -14.59 6.96
N GLU A 22 15.80 -15.26 8.11
CA GLU A 22 15.30 -14.75 9.39
C GLU A 22 15.92 -13.39 9.72
N ALA A 23 17.24 -13.24 9.62
CA ALA A 23 17.93 -11.98 9.90
C ALA A 23 17.44 -10.81 9.03
N GLN A 24 17.19 -11.04 7.74
CA GLN A 24 16.66 -10.03 6.83
C GLN A 24 15.23 -9.61 7.18
N ILE A 25 14.37 -10.56 7.56
CA ILE A 25 12.99 -10.26 8.00
C ILE A 25 13.00 -9.44 9.28
N PHE A 26 13.82 -9.81 10.27
CA PHE A 26 13.95 -9.04 11.50
C PHE A 26 14.46 -7.63 11.23
N THR A 27 15.46 -7.47 10.36
CA THR A 27 15.99 -6.14 9.99
C THR A 27 14.93 -5.29 9.29
N ALA A 28 14.17 -5.87 8.34
CA ALA A 28 13.09 -5.16 7.64
C ALA A 28 11.95 -4.78 8.58
N LEU A 29 11.62 -5.63 9.56
CA LEU A 29 10.60 -5.34 10.56
C LEU A 29 11.04 -4.18 11.46
N THR A 30 12.30 -4.16 11.91
CA THR A 30 12.87 -3.05 12.69
C THR A 30 12.84 -1.73 11.89
N HIS A 31 13.20 -1.74 10.61
CA HIS A 31 13.09 -0.54 9.78
C HIS A 31 11.62 -0.07 9.63
N MET A 32 10.67 -0.99 9.50
CA MET A 32 9.25 -0.64 9.44
C MET A 32 8.71 -0.12 10.78
N THR A 33 9.23 -0.56 11.92
CA THR A 33 8.87 0.02 13.23
C THR A 33 9.35 1.47 13.32
N ASP A 34 10.54 1.78 12.81
CA ASP A 34 11.06 3.16 12.75
C ASP A 34 10.14 4.07 11.92
N PHE A 35 9.58 3.57 10.81
CA PHE A 35 8.59 4.32 10.03
C PHE A 35 7.30 4.61 10.81
N ILE A 36 6.84 3.73 11.69
CA ILE A 36 5.67 4.02 12.55
C ILE A 36 6.01 5.14 13.54
N HIS A 37 7.20 5.11 14.15
CA HIS A 37 7.63 6.18 15.05
C HIS A 37 7.75 7.52 14.31
N LEU A 38 8.31 7.50 13.10
CA LEU A 38 8.42 8.67 12.25
C LEU A 38 7.05 9.20 11.82
N GLU A 39 6.12 8.31 11.46
CA GLU A 39 4.75 8.66 11.07
C GLU A 39 3.98 9.30 12.24
N ARG A 40 4.20 8.84 13.49
CA ARG A 40 3.65 9.49 14.69
C ARG A 40 4.16 10.92 14.83
N SER A 41 5.46 11.14 14.65
CA SER A 41 6.08 12.47 14.71
C SER A 41 5.51 13.38 13.63
N PHE A 42 5.49 12.93 12.37
CA PHE A 42 4.92 13.69 11.26
C PHE A 42 3.44 14.01 11.47
N SER A 43 2.65 13.03 11.92
CA SER A 43 1.23 13.22 12.19
C SER A 43 0.99 14.27 13.28
N SER A 44 1.80 14.28 14.33
CA SER A 44 1.69 15.27 15.41
C SER A 44 1.94 16.69 14.89
N ILE A 45 3.04 16.90 14.16
CA ILE A 45 3.40 18.22 13.61
C ILE A 45 2.37 18.67 12.56
N LEU A 46 1.88 17.75 11.73
CA LEU A 46 0.84 18.05 10.75
C LEU A 46 -0.47 18.47 11.43
N GLU A 47 -0.87 17.81 12.52
CA GLU A 47 -2.05 18.18 13.28
C GLU A 47 -1.92 19.56 13.93
N GLU A 48 -0.75 19.87 14.49
CA GLU A 48 -0.43 21.19 15.02
C GLU A 48 -0.52 22.26 13.93
N TYR A 49 0.09 22.00 12.77
CA TYR A 49 0.01 22.90 11.63
C TYR A 49 -1.44 23.13 11.15
N ILE A 50 -2.26 22.08 11.09
CA ILE A 50 -3.69 22.21 10.72
C ILE A 50 -4.45 23.07 11.73
N GLN A 51 -4.11 23.01 13.02
CA GLN A 51 -4.76 23.79 14.08
C GLN A 51 -4.33 25.25 14.07
N GLU A 52 -3.06 25.53 13.80
CA GLU A 52 -2.50 26.90 13.79
C GLU A 52 -2.75 27.64 12.48
N SER A 53 -2.76 26.92 11.35
CA SER A 53 -2.92 27.50 10.03
C SER A 53 -4.32 28.07 9.84
N ALA A 54 -4.41 29.40 9.73
CA ALA A 54 -5.62 30.09 9.29
C ALA A 54 -5.90 29.91 7.78
N ALA A 55 -4.95 29.37 7.01
CA ALA A 55 -5.09 29.13 5.59
C ALA A 55 -5.97 27.89 5.33
N VAL A 56 -6.80 27.98 4.29
CA VAL A 56 -7.62 26.85 3.83
C VAL A 56 -6.70 25.81 3.21
N LEU A 57 -6.44 24.73 3.94
CA LEU A 57 -5.67 23.59 3.43
C LEU A 57 -6.46 22.85 2.35
N PRO A 58 -5.78 22.24 1.36
CA PRO A 58 -6.43 21.34 0.42
C PRO A 58 -7.21 20.26 1.19
N PRO A 59 -8.47 19.97 0.80
CA PRO A 59 -9.29 18.94 1.46
C PRO A 59 -8.58 17.58 1.53
N GLU A 60 -7.74 17.26 0.54
CA GLU A 60 -6.96 16.03 0.50
C GLU A 60 -5.96 15.93 1.67
N THR A 61 -5.34 17.05 2.08
CA THR A 61 -4.38 17.09 3.21
C THR A 61 -5.09 16.80 4.54
N MET A 62 -6.27 17.39 4.75
CA MET A 62 -7.07 17.12 5.95
C MET A 62 -7.59 15.69 5.98
N ARG A 63 -8.00 15.14 4.84
CA ARG A 63 -8.40 13.73 4.73
C ARG A 63 -7.24 12.80 5.09
N PHE A 64 -6.05 13.07 4.53
CA PHE A 64 -4.84 12.30 4.80
C PHE A 64 -4.45 12.33 6.29
N SER A 65 -4.45 13.51 6.92
CA SER A 65 -4.17 13.64 8.36
C SER A 65 -5.13 12.81 9.21
N ASN A 66 -6.44 12.89 8.96
CA ASN A 66 -7.44 12.10 9.68
C ASN A 66 -7.28 10.60 9.45
N GLU A 67 -6.91 10.21 8.23
CA GLU A 67 -6.65 8.83 7.86
C GLU A 67 -5.44 8.27 8.61
N VAL A 68 -4.30 8.95 8.60
CA VAL A 68 -3.09 8.57 9.37
C VAL A 68 -3.41 8.46 10.86
N LYS A 69 -4.14 9.43 11.43
CA LYS A 69 -4.57 9.39 12.84
C LYS A 69 -5.37 8.13 13.15
N ARG A 70 -6.29 7.74 12.26
CA ARG A 70 -7.09 6.51 12.41
C ARG A 70 -6.22 5.26 12.32
N TYR A 71 -5.22 5.23 11.43
CA TYR A 71 -4.28 4.13 11.33
C TYR A 71 -3.45 3.95 12.61
N LEU A 72 -2.93 5.06 13.16
CA LEU A 72 -2.05 5.03 14.33
C LEU A 72 -2.77 4.80 15.66
N LYS A 73 -4.09 5.06 15.72
CA LYS A 73 -4.88 5.10 16.97
C LYS A 73 -4.70 3.86 17.86
N ASP A 74 -4.73 2.67 17.27
CA ASP A 74 -4.74 1.41 18.01
C ASP A 74 -3.36 0.72 18.03
N ILE A 75 -2.31 1.40 17.52
CA ILE A 75 -0.94 0.87 17.47
C ILE A 75 -0.17 1.34 18.70
N ASN A 76 0.40 0.40 19.46
CA ASN A 76 1.29 0.63 20.60
C ASN A 76 2.58 -0.20 20.46
N GLU A 77 3.52 -0.04 21.38
CA GLU A 77 4.82 -0.75 21.33
C GLU A 77 4.68 -2.28 21.38
N GLU A 78 3.65 -2.79 22.07
CA GLU A 78 3.45 -4.24 22.24
C GLU A 78 2.88 -4.91 20.99
N ASN A 79 2.07 -4.20 20.21
CA ASN A 79 1.37 -4.75 19.04
C ASN A 79 1.96 -4.31 17.69
N MET A 80 2.97 -3.43 17.69
CA MET A 80 3.54 -2.83 16.48
C MET A 80 4.05 -3.87 15.49
N GLU A 81 4.87 -4.82 15.95
CA GLU A 81 5.40 -5.90 15.10
C GLU A 81 4.29 -6.79 14.52
N THR A 82 3.27 -7.09 15.32
CA THR A 82 2.12 -7.89 14.86
C THR A 82 1.30 -7.12 13.83
N PHE A 83 1.13 -5.81 14.02
CA PHE A 83 0.46 -4.94 13.08
C PHE A 83 1.20 -4.91 11.74
N LEU A 84 2.53 -4.71 11.77
CA LEU A 84 3.39 -4.71 10.58
C LEU A 84 3.46 -6.08 9.91
N GLY A 85 3.44 -7.17 10.68
CA GLY A 85 3.37 -8.53 10.15
C GLY A 85 2.13 -8.81 9.29
N HIS A 86 1.10 -7.96 9.35
CA HIS A 86 -0.02 -8.03 8.43
C HIS A 86 0.34 -7.39 7.07
N PRO A 87 0.27 -8.13 5.95
CA PRO A 87 0.80 -7.69 4.65
C PRO A 87 0.10 -6.43 4.11
N VAL A 88 -1.20 -6.28 4.36
CA VAL A 88 -1.95 -5.05 3.99
C VAL A 88 -1.46 -3.85 4.78
N ASN A 89 -1.14 -4.02 6.07
CA ASN A 89 -0.70 -2.89 6.91
C ASN A 89 0.69 -2.42 6.50
N SER A 90 1.62 -3.37 6.26
CA SER A 90 2.94 -3.09 5.70
C SER A 90 2.84 -2.38 4.35
N TYR A 91 2.02 -2.88 3.43
CA TYR A 91 1.80 -2.24 2.13
C TYR A 91 1.33 -0.79 2.25
N LEU A 92 0.32 -0.55 3.10
CA LEU A 92 -0.24 0.78 3.29
C LEU A 92 0.77 1.74 3.92
N LEU A 93 1.57 1.29 4.89
CA LEU A 93 2.64 2.11 5.49
C LEU A 93 3.69 2.49 4.45
N VAL A 94 4.23 1.51 3.74
CA VAL A 94 5.24 1.72 2.69
C VAL A 94 4.73 2.69 1.63
N ARG A 95 3.47 2.52 1.20
CA ARG A 95 2.83 3.39 0.21
C ARG A 95 2.75 4.84 0.71
N ARG A 96 2.30 5.06 1.95
CA ARG A 96 2.19 6.40 2.55
C ARG A 96 3.52 7.15 2.55
N PHE A 97 4.61 6.48 2.88
CA PHE A 97 5.94 7.11 2.83
C PHE A 97 6.43 7.35 1.41
N LEU A 98 6.21 6.39 0.51
CA LEU A 98 6.64 6.49 -0.89
C LEU A 98 5.96 7.64 -1.65
N ARG A 99 4.67 7.91 -1.36
CA ARG A 99 3.83 8.87 -2.10
C ARG A 99 3.34 10.01 -1.21
N GLU A 100 2.42 9.74 -0.28
CA GLU A 100 1.65 10.78 0.41
C GLU A 100 2.49 11.71 1.28
N TRP A 101 3.44 11.17 2.05
CA TRP A 101 4.36 11.96 2.86
C TRP A 101 5.33 12.80 2.01
N ARG A 102 5.66 12.35 0.80
CA ARG A 102 6.43 13.19 -0.13
C ARG A 102 5.57 14.30 -0.72
N ASP A 103 4.34 13.97 -1.12
CA ASP A 103 3.40 14.92 -1.72
C ASP A 103 2.97 16.04 -0.76
N ILE A 104 3.00 15.79 0.56
CA ILE A 104 2.61 16.80 1.54
C ILE A 104 3.56 18.00 1.53
N VAL A 105 4.84 17.80 1.23
CA VAL A 105 5.89 18.84 1.25
C VAL A 105 5.56 20.00 0.32
N ASP A 106 4.89 19.71 -0.80
CA ASP A 106 4.49 20.71 -1.78
C ASP A 106 3.15 21.38 -1.48
N LYS A 107 2.37 20.82 -0.54
CA LYS A 107 1.05 21.33 -0.13
C LYS A 107 1.12 22.26 1.09
N LEU A 108 2.23 22.26 1.83
CA LEU A 108 2.42 23.06 3.04
C LEU A 108 2.95 24.45 2.71
N ASP A 109 2.47 25.46 3.46
CA ASP A 109 3.03 26.81 3.40
C ASP A 109 4.39 26.86 4.12
N LYS A 110 5.46 26.98 3.33
CA LYS A 110 6.86 27.02 3.79
C LYS A 110 7.21 28.30 4.56
N SER A 111 6.32 29.30 4.59
CA SER A 111 6.49 30.50 5.43
C SER A 111 5.97 30.33 6.86
N HIS A 112 5.15 29.30 7.11
CA HIS A 112 4.66 28.97 8.44
C HIS A 112 5.70 28.15 9.22
N PRO A 113 6.07 28.52 10.46
CA PRO A 113 7.10 27.81 11.22
C PRO A 113 6.87 26.30 11.36
N VAL A 114 5.68 25.89 11.82
CA VAL A 114 5.33 24.45 11.96
C VAL A 114 5.28 23.72 10.62
N GLY A 115 4.81 24.40 9.56
CA GLY A 115 4.79 23.82 8.21
C GLY A 115 6.21 23.60 7.68
N MET A 116 7.12 24.54 7.93
CA MET A 116 8.53 24.42 7.57
C MET A 116 9.24 23.33 8.37
N GLU A 117 8.97 23.21 9.68
CA GLU A 117 9.50 22.14 10.52
C GLU A 117 9.17 20.75 9.95
N LEU A 118 7.90 20.51 9.59
CA LEU A 118 7.48 19.26 8.98
C LEU A 118 8.20 19.00 7.64
N VAL A 119 8.34 20.04 6.81
CA VAL A 119 9.05 19.95 5.52
C VAL A 119 10.52 19.57 5.71
N GLU A 120 11.21 20.18 6.68
CA GLU A 120 12.61 19.88 6.99
C GLU A 120 12.77 18.45 7.50
N LEU A 121 11.92 18.03 8.44
CA LEU A 121 11.99 16.69 9.02
C LEU A 121 11.72 15.60 7.98
N ILE A 122 10.75 15.80 7.08
CA ILE A 122 10.50 14.87 5.97
C ILE A 122 11.71 14.82 5.03
N LYS A 123 12.29 15.96 4.69
CA LYS A 123 13.47 16.02 3.80
C LYS A 123 14.70 15.34 4.40
N GLU A 124 14.92 15.49 5.71
CA GLU A 124 16.01 14.82 6.42
C GLU A 124 15.94 13.29 6.30
N HIS A 125 14.73 12.74 6.32
CA HIS A 125 14.51 11.29 6.29
C HIS A 125 14.19 10.74 4.88
N ASN A 126 14.04 11.60 3.87
CA ASN A 126 13.55 11.22 2.55
C ASN A 126 14.43 10.17 1.84
N ASP A 127 15.75 10.21 2.05
CA ASP A 127 16.69 9.22 1.49
C ASP A 127 16.52 7.82 2.13
N SER A 128 15.91 7.76 3.32
CA SER A 128 15.59 6.52 4.03
C SER A 128 14.16 6.04 3.78
N PHE A 129 13.34 6.81 3.05
CA PHE A 129 11.98 6.38 2.71
C PHE A 129 12.02 5.21 1.71
N PRO A 130 11.02 4.32 1.76
CA PRO A 130 10.91 3.22 0.82
C PRO A 130 10.83 3.69 -0.62
N ASP A 131 11.21 2.80 -1.53
CA ASP A 131 11.15 3.00 -2.96
C ASP A 131 10.03 2.17 -3.63
N LEU A 132 10.02 2.17 -4.97
CA LEU A 132 9.03 1.43 -5.75
C LEU A 132 9.21 -0.10 -5.64
N GLU A 133 10.43 -0.60 -5.43
CA GLU A 133 10.67 -2.04 -5.26
C GLU A 133 10.17 -2.51 -3.90
N ASP A 134 10.31 -1.72 -2.84
CA ASP A 134 9.72 -2.01 -1.54
C ASP A 134 8.19 -2.14 -1.63
N LEU A 135 7.53 -1.17 -2.29
CA LEU A 135 6.08 -1.21 -2.50
C LEU A 135 5.66 -2.46 -3.29
N LYS A 136 6.38 -2.80 -4.37
CA LYS A 136 6.13 -4.02 -5.15
C LYS A 136 6.31 -5.28 -4.31
N GLY A 137 7.31 -5.31 -3.44
CA GLY A 137 7.55 -6.41 -2.50
C GLY A 137 6.36 -6.63 -1.57
N CYS A 138 5.86 -5.55 -0.95
CA CYS A 138 4.67 -5.62 -0.10
C CYS A 138 3.41 -6.03 -0.88
N ALA A 139 3.21 -5.48 -2.08
CA ALA A 139 2.09 -5.86 -2.94
C ALA A 139 2.14 -7.35 -3.32
N LEU A 140 3.32 -7.86 -3.70
CA LEU A 140 3.52 -9.27 -4.04
C LEU A 140 3.19 -10.17 -2.84
N ALA A 141 3.51 -9.76 -1.60
CA ALA A 141 3.15 -10.53 -0.41
C ALA A 141 1.62 -10.68 -0.26
N ILE A 142 0.85 -9.60 -0.49
CA ILE A 142 -0.62 -9.64 -0.50
C ILE A 142 -1.12 -10.59 -1.59
N LEU A 143 -0.64 -10.40 -2.83
CA LEU A 143 -1.08 -11.17 -3.99
C LEU A 143 -0.73 -12.66 -3.88
N ARG A 144 0.39 -12.99 -3.25
CA ARG A 144 0.79 -14.38 -2.99
C ARG A 144 -0.13 -15.05 -1.97
N ILE A 145 -0.49 -14.36 -0.89
CA ILE A 145 -1.45 -14.89 0.10
C ILE A 145 -2.82 -15.07 -0.55
N GLN A 146 -3.26 -14.10 -1.37
CA GLN A 146 -4.49 -14.21 -2.14
C GLN A 146 -4.52 -15.49 -2.98
N GLU A 147 -3.44 -15.77 -3.71
CA GLU A 147 -3.31 -16.94 -4.59
C GLU A 147 -3.30 -18.25 -3.80
N VAL A 148 -2.46 -18.36 -2.75
CA VAL A 148 -2.31 -19.57 -1.94
C VAL A 148 -3.61 -19.97 -1.23
N TYR A 149 -4.38 -18.99 -0.78
CA TYR A 149 -5.60 -19.23 0.00
C TYR A 149 -6.90 -18.97 -0.78
N HIS A 150 -6.81 -18.68 -2.08
CA HIS A 150 -7.94 -18.38 -2.96
C HIS A 150 -8.89 -17.33 -2.37
N ILE A 151 -8.33 -16.25 -1.82
CA ILE A 151 -9.11 -15.17 -1.21
C ILE A 151 -9.57 -14.21 -2.30
N SER A 152 -10.81 -13.75 -2.27
CA SER A 152 -11.29 -12.75 -3.23
C SER A 152 -10.65 -11.38 -2.97
N ALA A 153 -10.43 -10.60 -4.03
CA ALA A 153 -9.96 -9.22 -3.95
C ALA A 153 -10.83 -8.39 -2.98
N LYS A 154 -12.16 -8.51 -3.11
CA LYS A 154 -13.15 -7.91 -2.22
C LYS A 154 -12.87 -8.14 -0.74
N LYS A 155 -12.66 -9.40 -0.37
CA LYS A 155 -12.45 -9.78 1.03
C LYS A 155 -11.16 -9.15 1.60
N ILE A 156 -10.11 -9.06 0.78
CA ILE A 156 -8.87 -8.38 1.17
C ILE A 156 -9.12 -6.87 1.28
N ALA A 157 -9.79 -6.29 0.29
CA ALA A 157 -10.11 -4.87 0.24
C ALA A 157 -11.03 -4.40 1.38
N ASP A 158 -11.91 -5.26 1.88
CA ASP A 158 -12.74 -5.02 3.08
C ASP A 158 -11.98 -5.16 4.41
N GLY A 159 -10.68 -5.46 4.33
CA GLY A 159 -9.80 -5.62 5.49
C GLY A 159 -9.85 -7.01 6.14
N ASN A 160 -10.45 -8.00 5.47
CA ASN A 160 -10.74 -9.33 6.03
C ASN A 160 -9.79 -10.40 5.49
N LEU A 161 -8.51 -10.08 5.35
CA LEU A 161 -7.48 -11.03 4.90
C LEU A 161 -7.23 -12.15 5.93
N SER A 162 -7.17 -11.79 7.22
CA SER A 162 -6.98 -12.72 8.33
C SER A 162 -8.20 -12.72 9.26
N SER A 163 -8.51 -13.88 9.85
CA SER A 163 -9.57 -13.99 10.86
C SER A 163 -9.15 -13.43 12.23
N LYS A 164 -7.85 -13.23 12.45
CA LYS A 164 -7.30 -12.80 13.75
C LYS A 164 -7.12 -11.30 13.86
N THR A 165 -6.84 -10.64 12.74
CA THR A 165 -6.49 -9.22 12.68
C THR A 165 -7.15 -8.61 11.47
N ARG A 166 -7.99 -7.60 11.70
CA ARG A 166 -8.59 -6.81 10.63
C ARG A 166 -7.60 -5.73 10.19
N SER A 167 -7.31 -5.65 8.90
CA SER A 167 -6.63 -4.49 8.34
C SER A 167 -7.64 -3.38 8.05
N PRO A 168 -7.16 -2.15 7.86
CA PRO A 168 -7.98 -1.10 7.29
C PRO A 168 -8.41 -1.44 5.87
N GLU A 169 -9.52 -0.83 5.44
CA GLU A 169 -10.08 -1.04 4.11
C GLU A 169 -9.18 -0.42 3.04
N LEU A 170 -9.09 -1.08 1.89
CA LEU A 170 -8.38 -0.56 0.72
C LEU A 170 -9.28 0.43 -0.03
N SER A 171 -8.68 1.54 -0.48
CA SER A 171 -9.32 2.53 -1.34
C SER A 171 -9.28 2.08 -2.80
N ALA A 172 -9.98 2.82 -3.67
CA ALA A 172 -9.98 2.57 -5.11
C ALA A 172 -8.56 2.52 -5.70
N VAL A 173 -7.68 3.44 -5.30
CA VAL A 173 -6.28 3.48 -5.79
C VAL A 173 -5.47 2.27 -5.35
N HIS A 174 -5.65 1.78 -4.12
CA HIS A 174 -4.97 0.58 -3.65
C HIS A 174 -5.39 -0.65 -4.45
N CYS A 175 -6.70 -0.81 -4.68
CA CYS A 175 -7.22 -1.90 -5.51
C CYS A 175 -6.75 -1.78 -6.96
N PHE A 176 -6.72 -0.57 -7.52
CA PHE A 176 -6.26 -0.31 -8.88
C PHE A 176 -4.79 -0.71 -9.06
N GLU A 177 -3.90 -0.27 -8.16
CA GLU A 177 -2.47 -0.61 -8.21
C GLU A 177 -2.23 -2.13 -8.18
N LEU A 178 -2.93 -2.87 -7.31
CA LEU A 178 -2.87 -4.33 -7.24
C LEU A 178 -3.42 -4.99 -8.51
N GLY A 179 -4.50 -4.45 -9.07
CA GLY A 179 -5.10 -4.91 -10.33
C GLY A 179 -4.18 -4.72 -11.53
N VAL A 180 -3.53 -3.56 -11.64
CA VAL A 180 -2.55 -3.25 -12.69
C VAL A 180 -1.34 -4.18 -12.60
N MET A 181 -0.87 -4.53 -11.40
CA MET A 181 0.21 -5.51 -11.24
C MET A 181 -0.19 -6.89 -11.79
N LYS A 182 -1.38 -7.40 -11.44
CA LYS A 182 -1.90 -8.67 -11.98
C LYS A 182 -2.10 -8.61 -13.49
N HIS A 183 -2.56 -7.47 -14.00
CA HIS A 183 -2.71 -7.23 -15.42
C HIS A 183 -1.37 -7.31 -16.17
N HIS A 184 -0.31 -6.69 -15.64
CA HIS A 184 1.04 -6.77 -16.21
C HIS A 184 1.63 -8.19 -16.17
N TRP A 185 1.16 -9.05 -15.28
CA TRP A 185 1.52 -10.48 -15.24
C TRP A 185 0.60 -11.36 -16.07
N GLU A 186 -0.30 -10.77 -16.87
CA GLU A 186 -1.29 -11.47 -17.69
C GLU A 186 -2.25 -12.38 -16.89
N GLN A 187 -2.35 -12.15 -15.58
CA GLN A 187 -3.27 -12.84 -14.67
C GLN A 187 -4.62 -12.12 -14.68
N TYR A 188 -5.30 -12.19 -15.83
CA TYR A 188 -6.46 -11.34 -16.13
C TYR A 188 -7.69 -11.61 -15.25
N GLU A 189 -7.87 -12.83 -14.74
CA GLU A 189 -9.01 -13.16 -13.88
C GLU A 189 -8.86 -12.52 -12.49
N GLU A 190 -7.66 -12.57 -11.91
CA GLU A 190 -7.33 -11.89 -10.67
C GLU A 190 -7.28 -10.37 -10.85
N ALA A 191 -6.75 -9.90 -11.99
CA ALA A 191 -6.77 -8.48 -12.34
C ALA A 191 -8.20 -7.97 -12.42
N TYR A 192 -9.10 -8.69 -13.08
CA TYR A 192 -10.53 -8.35 -13.13
C TYR A 192 -11.13 -8.20 -11.73
N GLY A 193 -10.84 -9.12 -10.80
CA GLY A 193 -11.33 -9.02 -9.43
C GLY A 193 -10.88 -7.74 -8.72
N TRP A 194 -9.60 -7.38 -8.84
CA TRP A 194 -9.05 -6.16 -8.23
C TRP A 194 -9.54 -4.87 -8.90
N LEU A 195 -9.61 -4.87 -10.23
CA LEU A 195 -10.07 -3.72 -11.02
C LEU A 195 -11.56 -3.47 -10.84
N THR A 196 -12.35 -4.52 -10.64
CA THR A 196 -13.77 -4.41 -10.26
C THR A 196 -13.91 -3.73 -8.90
N GLU A 197 -13.13 -4.15 -7.89
CA GLU A 197 -13.13 -3.49 -6.58
C GLU A 197 -12.62 -2.04 -6.65
N ALA A 198 -11.65 -1.76 -7.52
CA ALA A 198 -11.20 -0.40 -7.77
C ALA A 198 -12.33 0.48 -8.31
N TRP A 199 -13.08 -0.04 -9.29
CA TRP A 199 -14.22 0.64 -9.89
C TRP A 199 -15.40 0.81 -8.93
N GLU A 200 -15.79 -0.24 -8.18
CA GLU A 200 -16.87 -0.19 -7.20
C GLU A 200 -16.59 0.82 -6.07
N ARG A 201 -15.32 1.01 -5.70
CA ARG A 201 -14.88 1.94 -4.66
C ARG A 201 -14.57 3.33 -5.19
N PHE A 202 -14.55 3.51 -6.51
CA PHE A 202 -14.14 4.76 -7.12
C PHE A 202 -15.14 5.87 -6.80
N THR A 203 -14.62 6.99 -6.32
CA THR A 203 -15.40 8.18 -6.03
C THR A 203 -14.90 9.37 -6.85
N PRO A 204 -15.73 10.38 -7.16
CA PRO A 204 -15.28 11.58 -7.87
C PRO A 204 -14.14 12.32 -7.17
N GLN A 205 -13.95 12.12 -5.86
CA GLN A 205 -12.84 12.68 -5.09
C GLN A 205 -11.50 12.00 -5.40
N ASP A 206 -11.50 10.77 -5.92
CA ASP A 206 -10.29 10.02 -6.28
C ASP A 206 -9.63 10.58 -7.55
N ASN A 207 -10.41 11.20 -8.45
CA ASN A 207 -9.91 11.98 -9.59
C ASN A 207 -8.89 13.05 -9.18
N ARG A 208 -9.03 13.61 -7.97
CA ARG A 208 -8.13 14.64 -7.42
C ARG A 208 -6.89 14.05 -6.74
N SER A 209 -6.87 12.74 -6.57
CA SER A 209 -5.88 11.99 -5.79
C SER A 209 -4.94 11.16 -6.67
N GLY A 210 -5.04 11.32 -8.00
CA GLY A 210 -4.07 10.79 -8.97
C GLY A 210 -4.51 9.57 -9.79
N ILE A 211 -5.73 9.07 -9.62
CA ILE A 211 -6.34 8.06 -10.50
C ILE A 211 -7.58 8.63 -11.17
N THR A 212 -7.73 8.43 -12.48
CA THR A 212 -8.90 8.92 -13.24
C THR A 212 -9.90 7.81 -13.55
N THR A 213 -11.15 8.16 -13.86
CA THR A 213 -12.12 7.20 -14.42
C THR A 213 -11.52 6.46 -15.62
N TYR A 214 -10.83 7.21 -16.49
CA TYR A 214 -10.18 6.66 -17.68
C TYR A 214 -9.16 5.58 -17.32
N ASP A 215 -8.29 5.85 -16.33
CA ASP A 215 -7.28 4.87 -15.89
C ASP A 215 -7.96 3.58 -15.40
N VAL A 216 -8.96 3.68 -14.53
CA VAL A 216 -9.63 2.50 -13.96
C VAL A 216 -10.35 1.70 -15.04
N LEU A 217 -11.17 2.36 -15.86
CA LEU A 217 -11.98 1.70 -16.89
C LEU A 217 -11.12 1.09 -18.00
N GLN A 218 -10.03 1.73 -18.43
CA GLN A 218 -9.18 1.17 -19.48
C GLN A 218 -8.64 -0.21 -19.12
N TYR A 219 -8.12 -0.36 -17.89
CA TYR A 219 -7.61 -1.66 -17.42
C TYR A 219 -8.75 -2.65 -17.17
N LEU A 220 -9.88 -2.20 -16.59
CA LEU A 220 -11.03 -3.06 -16.31
C LEU A 220 -11.62 -3.65 -17.59
N ILE A 221 -11.90 -2.82 -18.59
CA ILE A 221 -12.43 -3.24 -19.90
C ILE A 221 -11.51 -4.28 -20.55
N TRP A 222 -10.19 -4.08 -20.47
CA TRP A 222 -9.25 -5.05 -21.02
C TRP A 222 -9.31 -6.39 -20.28
N ALA A 223 -9.34 -6.37 -18.94
CA ALA A 223 -9.46 -7.58 -18.14
C ALA A 223 -10.79 -8.31 -18.43
N GLU A 224 -11.89 -7.58 -18.56
CA GLU A 224 -13.21 -8.11 -18.94
C GLU A 224 -13.18 -8.78 -20.32
N TYR A 225 -12.60 -8.11 -21.31
CA TYR A 225 -12.44 -8.67 -22.65
C TYR A 225 -11.62 -9.96 -22.64
N LYS A 226 -10.47 -9.96 -21.93
CA LYS A 226 -9.57 -11.12 -21.85
C LYS A 226 -10.17 -12.32 -21.13
N THR A 227 -11.15 -12.08 -20.27
CA THR A 227 -11.85 -13.11 -19.48
C THR A 227 -13.21 -13.49 -20.05
N GLY A 228 -13.60 -12.93 -21.20
CA GLY A 228 -14.84 -13.28 -21.91
C GLY A 228 -16.10 -12.56 -21.41
N ARG A 229 -15.97 -11.52 -20.59
CA ARG A 229 -17.06 -10.70 -20.04
C ARG A 229 -17.45 -9.58 -21.01
N PHE A 230 -17.84 -9.97 -22.23
CA PHE A 230 -18.04 -9.01 -23.33
C PHE A 230 -19.15 -7.98 -23.07
N GLU A 231 -20.23 -8.37 -22.39
CA GLU A 231 -21.33 -7.45 -22.06
C GLU A 231 -20.87 -6.35 -21.10
N SER A 232 -20.15 -6.71 -20.03
CA SER A 232 -19.58 -5.73 -19.10
C SER A 232 -18.55 -4.83 -19.80
N ALA A 233 -17.67 -5.41 -20.62
CA ALA A 233 -16.68 -4.65 -21.38
C ALA A 233 -17.33 -3.60 -22.29
N LEU A 234 -18.43 -3.96 -22.99
CA LEU A 234 -19.18 -3.03 -23.83
C LEU A 234 -19.86 -1.93 -23.00
N ASN A 235 -20.47 -2.28 -21.88
CA ASN A 235 -21.12 -1.32 -20.99
C ASN A 235 -20.10 -0.31 -20.45
N HIS A 236 -18.97 -0.77 -19.92
CA HIS A 236 -17.90 0.09 -19.43
C HIS A 236 -17.23 0.90 -20.54
N THR A 237 -17.13 0.38 -21.76
CA THR A 237 -16.64 1.14 -22.92
C THR A 237 -17.57 2.31 -23.25
N ASN A 238 -18.89 2.12 -23.17
CA ASN A 238 -19.84 3.21 -23.38
C ASN A 238 -19.68 4.30 -22.30
N VAL A 239 -19.56 3.90 -21.03
CA VAL A 239 -19.29 4.85 -19.92
C VAL A 239 -17.99 5.62 -20.17
N LEU A 240 -16.92 4.95 -20.58
CA LEU A 240 -15.63 5.58 -20.86
C LEU A 240 -15.72 6.63 -21.97
N ILE A 241 -16.53 6.39 -23.00
CA ILE A 241 -16.73 7.34 -24.12
C ILE A 241 -17.63 8.51 -23.71
N GLU A 242 -18.60 8.29 -22.83
CA GLU A 242 -19.50 9.35 -22.35
C GLU A 242 -18.82 10.32 -21.37
N GLU A 243 -17.83 9.85 -20.61
CA GLU A 243 -17.06 10.68 -19.67
C GLU A 243 -15.79 11.34 -20.28
N GLY A 244 -15.38 10.96 -21.49
CA GLY A 244 -14.18 11.46 -22.19
C GLY A 244 -14.44 12.62 -23.14
#